data_AF-I1BX92-F1
#
_entry.id   AF-I1BX92-F1
#
_cell.length_a   1.000
_cell.length_b   1.000
_cell.length_c   1.000
_cell.angle_alpha   90.00
_cell.angle_beta   90.00
_cell.angle_gamma   90.00
#
_symmetry.space_group_name_H-M   'P 1'
#
loop_
_entity.id
_entity.type
_entity.pdbx_description
1 polymer ?
#
loop_
_entity_poly.entity_id
_entity_poly.type
_entity_poly.pdbx_seq_one_letter_code
_entity_poly.pdbx_strand_id
1 'polypeptide(L)'
;MSIRAAAKKMNIPQSTAWNWHKKGEEALDDFVEWRKSGSGRPVGRPPKLTNAHRDFLVKLVDENDTGLTLNQMMESLTTEFMGLEISKSAFHEFAKTKCVNS
;
A
#
# COMPACT_ATOMS: atom_id res chain seq x y z
N MET A 1 -6.37 18.49 -33.42
CA MET A 1 -5.96 17.18 -33.96
C MET A 1 -7.07 16.18 -33.61
N SER A 2 -7.51 15.29 -34.51
CA SER A 2 -8.55 14.32 -34.15
C SER A 2 -8.01 13.25 -33.20
N ILE A 3 -8.86 12.66 -32.36
CA ILE A 3 -8.49 11.55 -31.44
C ILE A 3 -7.83 10.42 -32.23
N ARG A 4 -8.33 10.11 -33.43
CA ARG A 4 -7.77 9.08 -34.33
C ARG A 4 -6.37 9.45 -34.84
N ALA A 5 -6.14 10.70 -35.22
CA ALA A 5 -4.83 11.17 -35.66
C ALA A 5 -3.82 11.17 -34.51
N ALA A 6 -4.25 11.55 -33.30
CA ALA A 6 -3.43 11.48 -32.09
C ALA A 6 -3.10 10.02 -31.71
N ALA A 7 -4.08 9.12 -31.75
CA ALA A 7 -3.89 7.69 -31.48
C ALA A 7 -2.87 7.06 -32.44
N LYS A 8 -2.97 7.37 -33.74
CA LYS A 8 -2.01 6.91 -34.75
C LYS A 8 -0.59 7.46 -34.49
N LYS A 9 -0.47 8.73 -34.10
CA LYS A 9 0.83 9.35 -33.77
C LYS A 9 1.49 8.71 -32.54
N MET A 10 0.68 8.33 -31.55
CA MET A 10 1.16 7.73 -30.29
C MET A 10 1.25 6.20 -30.34
N ASN A 11 0.90 5.58 -31.48
CA ASN A 11 0.81 4.12 -31.63
C ASN A 11 -0.09 3.44 -30.57
N ILE A 12 -1.21 4.08 -30.24
CA ILE A 12 -2.19 3.60 -29.26
C ILE A 12 -3.45 3.14 -30.02
N PRO A 13 -4.13 2.06 -29.58
CA PRO A 13 -5.43 1.69 -30.13
C PRO A 13 -6.42 2.84 -30.06
N GLN A 14 -7.17 3.05 -31.15
CA GLN A 14 -8.14 4.15 -31.24
C GLN A 14 -9.20 4.08 -30.13
N SER A 15 -9.61 2.89 -29.71
CA SER A 15 -10.55 2.67 -28.60
C SER A 15 -10.01 3.17 -27.26
N THR A 16 -8.72 2.96 -26.98
CA THR A 16 -8.05 3.45 -25.77
C THR A 16 -7.98 4.98 -25.76
N ALA A 17 -7.62 5.60 -26.89
CA ALA A 17 -7.57 7.05 -27.02
C ALA A 17 -8.96 7.70 -26.83
N TRP A 18 -10.01 7.08 -27.36
CA TRP A 18 -11.40 7.50 -27.14
C TRP A 18 -11.82 7.39 -25.67
N ASN A 19 -11.49 6.27 -25.02
CA ASN A 19 -11.80 6.09 -23.60
C ASN A 19 -11.07 7.11 -22.71
N TRP A 20 -9.81 7.44 -23.03
CA TRP A 20 -9.05 8.46 -22.30
C TRP A 20 -9.63 9.85 -22.51
N HIS A 21 -9.98 10.20 -23.75
CA HIS A 21 -10.63 11.48 -24.05
C HIS A 21 -11.95 11.62 -23.29
N LYS A 22 -12.82 10.60 -23.36
CA LYS A 22 -14.10 10.58 -22.66
C LYS A 22 -13.93 10.71 -21.14
N LYS A 23 -12.99 9.96 -20.54
CA LYS A 23 -12.71 10.05 -19.11
C LYS A 23 -12.14 11.41 -18.70
N GLY A 24 -11.32 12.03 -19.55
CA GLY A 24 -10.78 13.36 -19.30
C GLY A 24 -11.84 14.46 -19.40
N GLU A 25 -12.83 14.32 -20.29
CA GLU A 25 -13.97 15.24 -20.35
C GLU A 25 -14.95 15.04 -19.17
N GLU A 26 -15.13 13.81 -18.69
CA GLU A 26 -15.99 13.50 -17.54
C GLU A 26 -15.35 13.88 -16.18
N ALA A 27 -14.01 13.90 -16.08
CA ALA A 27 -13.28 14.26 -14.88
C ALA A 27 -12.84 15.74 -14.93
N LEU A 28 -13.77 16.66 -14.63
CA LEU A 28 -13.55 18.10 -14.77
C LEU A 28 -12.67 18.75 -13.66
N ASP A 29 -12.31 18.05 -12.59
CA ASP A 29 -11.41 18.63 -11.55
C ASP A 29 -10.63 17.63 -10.68
N ASP A 30 -10.87 16.32 -10.82
CA ASP A 30 -10.19 15.30 -10.00
C ASP A 30 -9.23 14.47 -10.84
N PHE A 31 -8.07 14.13 -10.26
CA PHE A 31 -7.14 13.15 -10.78
C PHE A 31 -7.92 11.96 -11.35
N VAL A 32 -7.73 11.66 -12.63
CA VAL A 32 -8.37 10.50 -13.28
C VAL A 32 -7.95 9.25 -12.50
N GLU A 33 -8.79 8.78 -11.60
CA GLU A 33 -8.57 7.51 -10.93
C GLU A 33 -8.52 6.44 -12.03
N TRP A 34 -7.36 5.81 -12.16
CA TRP A 34 -7.09 4.85 -13.23
C TRP A 34 -8.04 3.64 -13.15
N ARG A 35 -8.72 3.42 -12.01
CA ARG A 35 -9.71 2.37 -11.80
C ARG A 35 -10.96 2.91 -11.10
N LYS A 36 -12.12 2.48 -11.59
CA LYS A 36 -13.40 2.71 -10.91
C LYS A 36 -13.43 1.90 -9.61
N SER A 37 -13.90 2.53 -8.52
CA SER A 37 -14.38 1.81 -7.34
C SER A 37 -15.35 0.70 -7.77
N GLY A 38 -15.15 -0.53 -7.28
CA GLY A 38 -15.99 -1.68 -7.62
C GLY A 38 -15.58 -2.52 -8.84
N SER A 39 -14.38 -2.33 -9.42
CA SER A 39 -13.90 -3.10 -10.59
C SER A 39 -13.65 -4.61 -10.37
N GLY A 40 -14.21 -5.23 -9.31
CA GLY A 40 -14.24 -6.68 -9.07
C GLY A 40 -12.90 -7.34 -8.74
N ARG A 41 -11.77 -6.74 -9.13
CA ARG A 41 -10.44 -7.18 -8.71
C ARG A 41 -10.09 -6.44 -7.42
N PRO A 42 -9.91 -7.15 -6.29
CA PRO A 42 -9.56 -6.50 -5.04
C PRO A 42 -8.31 -5.66 -5.25
N VAL A 43 -8.39 -4.38 -4.87
CA VAL A 43 -7.18 -3.70 -4.38
C VAL A 43 -6.68 -4.63 -3.27
N GLY A 44 -5.43 -5.11 -3.38
CA GLY A 44 -4.94 -6.17 -2.49
C GLY A 44 -5.25 -5.85 -1.03
N ARG A 45 -5.55 -6.89 -0.21
CA ARG A 45 -5.90 -6.69 1.21
C ARG A 45 -4.89 -5.72 1.83
N PRO A 46 -5.34 -4.63 2.47
CA PRO A 46 -4.44 -3.71 3.14
C PRO A 46 -3.49 -4.49 4.05
N PRO A 47 -2.19 -4.14 4.08
CA PRO A 47 -1.25 -4.80 4.96
C PRO A 47 -1.76 -4.76 6.39
N LYS A 48 -1.80 -5.92 7.08
CA LYS A 48 -2.15 -5.96 8.50
C LYS A 48 -1.18 -5.15 9.36
N LEU A 49 0.08 -5.06 8.93
CA LEU A 49 1.09 -4.24 9.58
C LEU A 49 1.35 -2.94 8.83
N THR A 50 1.23 -1.83 9.54
CA THR A 50 1.40 -0.47 9.01
C THR A 50 2.68 0.17 9.55
N ASN A 51 2.98 1.39 9.10
CA ASN A 51 4.12 2.15 9.62
C ASN A 51 3.97 2.48 11.12
N ALA A 52 2.75 2.65 11.63
CA ALA A 52 2.53 2.88 13.07
C ALA A 52 3.07 1.72 13.93
N HIS A 53 2.88 0.47 13.47
CA HIS A 53 3.42 -0.70 14.15
C HIS A 53 4.96 -0.74 14.07
N ARG A 54 5.54 -0.33 12.95
CA ARG A 54 7.00 -0.21 12.80
C ARG A 54 7.56 0.82 13.79
N ASP A 55 6.96 2.01 13.83
CA ASP A 55 7.45 3.11 14.66
C ASP A 55 7.37 2.76 16.15
N PHE A 56 6.32 2.03 16.56
CA PHE A 56 6.23 1.46 17.91
C PHE A 56 7.36 0.48 18.21
N LEU A 57 7.64 -0.46 17.29
CA LEU A 57 8.71 -1.46 17.48
C LEU A 57 10.10 -0.82 17.55
N VAL A 58 10.37 0.20 16.74
CA VAL A 58 11.65 0.92 16.76
C VAL A 58 11.82 1.61 18.11
N LYS A 59 10.82 2.37 18.57
CA LYS A 59 10.85 3.00 19.90
C LYS A 59 11.03 1.98 21.02
N LEU A 60 10.32 0.86 20.94
CA LEU A 60 10.42 -0.20 21.92
C LEU A 60 11.84 -0.78 22.00
N VAL A 61 12.54 -0.92 20.87
CA VAL A 61 13.95 -1.35 20.85
C VAL A 61 14.86 -0.27 21.41
N ASP A 62 14.69 0.98 20.98
CA ASP A 62 15.52 2.10 21.40
C ASP A 62 15.42 2.37 22.92
N GLU A 63 14.27 2.09 23.52
CA GLU A 63 14.03 2.24 24.97
C GLU A 63 14.51 1.05 25.81
N ASN A 64 14.81 -0.10 25.19
CA ASN A 64 15.20 -1.33 25.89
C ASN A 64 16.66 -1.71 25.65
N ASP A 65 17.53 -1.28 26.56
CA ASP A 65 18.99 -1.54 26.52
C ASP A 65 19.40 -3.01 26.68
N THR A 66 18.51 -3.87 27.19
CA THR A 66 18.83 -5.27 27.54
C THR A 66 18.60 -6.27 26.41
N GLY A 67 18.14 -5.80 25.25
CA GLY A 67 17.84 -6.64 24.09
C GLY A 67 16.52 -7.38 24.25
N LEU A 68 15.60 -7.14 23.31
CA LEU A 68 14.30 -7.79 23.29
C LEU A 68 14.29 -9.01 22.35
N THR A 69 13.62 -10.07 22.77
CA THR A 69 13.35 -11.19 21.88
C THR A 69 12.18 -10.87 20.94
N LEU A 70 12.15 -11.53 19.78
CA LEU A 70 11.07 -11.35 18.80
C LEU A 70 9.68 -11.68 19.36
N ASN A 71 9.57 -12.65 20.27
CA ASN A 71 8.28 -12.98 20.92
C ASN A 71 7.83 -11.85 21.84
N GLN A 72 8.74 -11.28 22.65
CA GLN A 72 8.43 -10.15 23.54
C GLN A 72 7.98 -8.93 22.74
N MET A 73 8.67 -8.62 21.64
CA MET A 73 8.26 -7.53 20.75
C MET A 73 6.84 -7.75 20.18
N MET A 74 6.52 -8.97 19.77
CA MET A 74 5.21 -9.32 19.25
C MET A 74 4.13 -9.21 20.33
N GLU A 75 4.40 -9.69 21.54
CA GLU A 75 3.49 -9.58 22.69
C GLU A 75 3.21 -8.12 23.05
N SER A 76 4.24 -7.29 23.15
CA SER A 76 4.09 -5.84 23.38
C SER A 76 3.27 -5.18 22.27
N LEU A 77 3.53 -5.53 21.00
CA LEU A 77 2.78 -4.98 19.87
C LEU A 77 1.30 -5.37 19.90
N THR A 78 0.97 -6.64 20.16
CA THR A 78 -0.43 -7.10 20.24
C THR A 78 -1.17 -6.57 21.48
N THR A 79 -0.43 -6.19 22.52
CA THR A 79 -0.98 -5.55 23.73
C THR A 79 -1.34 -4.09 23.47
N GLU A 80 -0.44 -3.34 22.83
CA GLU A 80 -0.67 -1.93 22.46
C GLU A 80 -1.76 -1.80 21.39
N PHE A 81 -1.72 -2.67 20.37
CA PHE A 81 -2.67 -2.68 19.26
C PHE A 81 -3.70 -3.79 19.46
N MET A 82 -4.65 -3.57 20.37
CA MET A 82 -5.74 -4.51 20.65
C MET A 82 -6.48 -4.93 19.36
N GLY A 83 -6.63 -6.24 19.16
CA GLY A 83 -7.26 -6.82 17.96
C GLY A 83 -6.30 -7.08 16.80
N LEU A 84 -5.01 -6.79 16.95
CA LEU A 84 -4.00 -7.16 15.96
C LEU A 84 -3.69 -8.67 16.02
N GLU A 85 -4.27 -9.43 15.10
CA GLU A 85 -3.94 -10.84 14.91
C GLU A 85 -2.83 -11.04 13.88
N ILE A 86 -1.64 -11.44 14.36
CA ILE A 86 -0.48 -11.71 13.53
C ILE A 86 0.15 -13.08 13.84
N SER A 87 0.63 -13.76 12.80
CA SER A 87 1.42 -14.98 12.96
C SER A 87 2.89 -14.64 13.22
N LYS A 88 3.61 -15.53 13.93
CA LYS A 88 5.04 -15.38 14.18
C LYS A 88 5.87 -15.23 12.89
N SER A 89 5.51 -15.96 11.84
CA SER A 89 6.20 -15.88 10.55
C SER A 89 6.02 -14.52 9.88
N ALA A 90 4.79 -13.99 9.86
CA ALA A 90 4.49 -12.68 9.29
C ALA A 90 5.17 -11.56 10.08
N PHE A 91 5.20 -11.68 11.41
CA PHE A 91 5.90 -10.73 12.27
C PHE A 91 7.42 -10.75 12.03
N HIS A 92 8.02 -11.94 11.94
CA HIS A 92 9.45 -12.09 11.64
C HIS A 92 9.83 -11.47 10.28
N GLU A 93 9.05 -11.75 9.24
CA GLU A 93 9.27 -11.17 7.91
C GLU A 93 9.15 -9.65 7.93
N PHE A 94 8.16 -9.12 8.66
CA PHE A 94 8.00 -7.68 8.82
C PHE A 94 9.18 -7.04 9.54
N ALA A 95 9.60 -7.58 10.68
CA ALA A 95 10.75 -7.06 11.43
C ALA A 95 12.02 -7.04 10.55
N LYS A 96 12.26 -8.13 9.80
CA LYS A 96 13.42 -8.25 8.90
C LYS A 96 13.39 -7.27 7.72
N THR A 97 12.21 -6.99 7.16
CA THR A 97 12.11 -6.20 5.92
C THR A 97 11.82 -4.73 6.15
N LYS A 98 11.14 -4.39 7.25
CA LYS A 98 10.67 -3.04 7.54
C LYS A 98 11.41 -2.38 8.70
N CYS A 99 12.01 -3.13 9.62
CA CYS A 99 12.71 -2.57 10.79
C CYS A 99 14.24 -2.56 10.67
N VAL A 100 14.83 -3.03 9.56
CA VAL A 100 16.31 -3.13 9.38
C VAL A 100 16.96 -1.86 8.79
N ASN A 101 16.18 -0.90 8.29
CA ASN A 101 16.70 0.32 7.64
C ASN A 101 16.55 1.59 8.51
N SER A 102 16.78 1.49 9.82
CA SER A 102 16.83 2.63 10.74
C SER A 102 18.22 2.74 11.35
#